data_AF-A0A4R0JPG5-F1
#
_entry.id   AF-A0A4R0JPG5-F1
#
_cell.length_a   1.000
_cell.length_b   1.000
_cell.length_c   1.000
_cell.angle_alpha   90.00
_cell.angle_beta   90.00
_cell.angle_gamma   90.00
#
_symmetry.space_group_name_H-M   'P 1'
#
loop_
_entity.id
_entity.type
_entity.pdbx_description
1 polymer ?
#
loop_
_entity_poly.entity_id
_entity_poly.type
_entity_poly.pdbx_seq_one_letter_code
_entity_poly.pdbx_strand_id
1 'polypeptide(L)'
;MNEQQFAVRVGELAARTGQTPPPITWVEGTDKEDCIWMEPPGPVGPMFFVHHHVDEKMPIRVQDFLVAQEFVQANEGVHRQRKWVTRGSTATGLVLGFFGVLAALTVVHSLVVYLLVCMPLLFVLARVGQVAVSAGWSRWFMRRSDRRLSELLGRDHVREALEWYCDQWLRPEMAWTRPGVRWLLRGAPPTASERLRWLSRNPIRV
;
A
#
# COMPACT_ATOMS: atom_id res chain seq x y z
N MET A 1 21.83 12.45 -9.72
CA MET A 1 21.63 13.81 -9.15
C MET A 1 22.57 13.97 -7.98
N ASN A 2 22.68 15.14 -7.34
CA ASN A 2 23.40 15.21 -6.04
C ASN A 2 22.41 14.89 -4.91
N GLU A 3 22.83 14.10 -3.92
CA GLU A 3 22.05 13.78 -2.71
C GLU A 3 21.51 15.03 -2.01
N GLN A 4 22.27 16.12 -2.02
CA GLN A 4 21.84 17.41 -1.46
C GLN A 4 20.62 17.99 -2.19
N GLN A 5 20.59 17.92 -3.52
CA GLN A 5 19.44 18.38 -4.31
C GLN A 5 18.22 17.51 -4.07
N PHE A 6 18.43 16.19 -3.94
CA PHE A 6 17.36 15.28 -3.57
C PHE A 6 16.79 15.63 -2.20
N ALA A 7 17.65 15.84 -1.20
CA ALA A 7 17.25 16.20 0.16
C ALA A 7 16.47 17.51 0.24
N VAL A 8 16.88 18.54 -0.51
CA VAL A 8 16.14 19.81 -0.60
C VAL A 8 14.73 19.56 -1.13
N ARG A 9 14.57 18.78 -2.22
CA ARG A 9 13.25 18.48 -2.78
C ARG A 9 12.38 17.65 -1.86
N VAL A 10 12.97 16.66 -1.16
CA VAL A 10 12.25 15.92 -0.11
C VAL A 10 11.76 16.88 0.98
N GLY A 11 12.60 17.85 1.38
CA GLY A 11 12.23 18.92 2.31
C GLY A 11 11.07 19.79 1.81
N GLU A 12 11.11 20.21 0.56
CA GLU A 12 10.03 20.99 -0.06
C GLU A 12 8.72 20.19 -0.15
N LEU A 13 8.78 18.91 -0.51
CA LEU A 13 7.61 18.04 -0.58
C LEU A 13 7.05 17.71 0.81
N ALA A 14 7.91 17.53 1.81
CA ALA A 14 7.49 17.39 3.20
C ALA A 14 6.74 18.65 3.67
N ALA A 15 7.29 19.83 3.40
CA ALA A 15 6.66 21.10 3.74
C ALA A 15 5.29 21.27 3.05
N ARG A 16 5.19 20.95 1.75
CA ARG A 16 3.91 21.00 1.01
C ARG A 16 2.86 20.02 1.53
N THR A 17 3.30 18.88 2.07
CA THR A 17 2.41 17.89 2.66
C THR A 17 2.11 18.18 4.14
N GLY A 18 2.73 19.20 4.75
CA GLY A 18 2.57 19.52 6.16
C GLY A 18 3.31 18.56 7.10
N GLN A 19 4.33 17.85 6.61
CA GLN A 19 5.20 17.00 7.41
C GLN A 19 6.53 17.68 7.73
N THR A 20 7.08 17.34 8.90
CA THR A 20 8.49 17.64 9.20
C THR A 20 9.37 16.74 8.34
N PRO A 21 10.37 17.27 7.62
CA PRO A 21 11.23 16.46 6.79
C PRO A 21 11.97 15.42 7.64
N PRO A 22 11.76 14.12 7.39
CA PRO A 22 12.48 13.06 8.08
C PRO A 22 13.96 13.01 7.63
N PRO A 23 14.86 12.48 8.47
CA PRO A 23 16.20 12.15 8.02
C PRO A 23 16.14 11.14 6.87
N ILE A 24 16.93 11.40 5.84
CA ILE A 24 17.05 10.53 4.66
C ILE A 24 18.21 9.56 4.90
N THR A 25 17.94 8.26 4.71
CA THR A 25 18.95 7.21 4.79
C THR A 25 19.02 6.48 3.47
N TRP A 26 20.18 6.52 2.84
CA TRP A 26 20.44 5.75 1.63
C TRP A 26 20.78 4.31 2.00
N VAL A 27 20.21 3.37 1.26
CA VAL A 27 20.36 1.94 1.51
C VAL A 27 20.81 1.19 0.26
N GLU A 28 21.75 0.27 0.46
CA GLU A 28 22.18 -0.70 -0.55
C GLU A 28 21.58 -2.08 -0.23
N GLY A 29 21.13 -2.80 -1.27
CA GLY A 29 20.86 -4.23 -1.17
C GLY A 29 19.81 -4.68 -0.14
N THR A 30 18.76 -3.90 0.10
CA THR A 30 17.64 -4.36 0.94
C THR A 30 16.71 -5.30 0.17
N ASP A 31 16.16 -6.28 0.89
CA ASP A 31 15.11 -7.21 0.39
C ASP A 31 13.73 -6.54 0.24
N LYS A 32 13.62 -5.25 0.61
CA LYS A 32 12.37 -4.50 0.44
C LYS A 32 12.13 -4.24 -1.04
N GLU A 33 10.88 -4.47 -1.44
CA GLU A 33 10.43 -4.35 -2.83
C GLU A 33 10.19 -2.88 -3.25
N ASP A 34 10.11 -1.96 -2.30
CA ASP A 34 9.84 -0.54 -2.53
C ASP A 34 11.15 0.27 -2.66
N CYS A 35 11.30 1.04 -3.74
CA CYS A 35 12.51 1.82 -3.99
C CYS A 35 12.69 3.00 -3.02
N ILE A 36 11.57 3.49 -2.49
CA ILE A 36 11.49 4.56 -1.50
C ILE A 36 10.40 4.15 -0.51
N TRP A 37 10.69 4.21 0.79
CA TRP A 37 9.67 3.97 1.80
C TRP A 37 9.93 4.79 3.05
N MET A 38 8.85 5.12 3.77
CA MET A 38 8.95 5.69 5.10
C MET A 38 8.63 4.66 6.18
N GLU A 39 9.48 4.59 7.20
CA GLU A 39 9.17 3.76 8.37
C GLU A 39 8.27 4.52 9.35
N PRO A 40 7.32 3.80 10.01
CA PRO A 40 6.49 4.41 11.02
C PRO A 40 7.35 5.02 12.13
N PRO A 41 6.87 6.10 12.79
CA PRO A 41 7.66 6.80 13.78
C PRO A 41 8.08 5.84 14.90
N GLY A 42 9.40 5.64 14.99
CA GLY A 42 10.04 4.98 16.12
C GLY A 42 10.27 5.97 17.27
N PRO A 43 11.06 5.59 18.29
CA PRO A 43 11.44 6.51 19.38
C PRO A 43 12.20 7.76 18.86
N VAL A 44 12.80 7.67 17.67
CA VAL A 44 13.55 8.73 17.00
C VAL A 44 12.76 9.45 15.89
N GLY A 45 11.47 9.16 15.74
CA GLY A 45 10.64 9.73 14.68
C GLY A 45 10.61 8.89 13.39
N PRO A 46 9.93 9.36 12.33
CA PRO A 46 9.87 8.68 11.04
C PRO A 46 11.22 8.80 10.32
N MET A 47 11.67 7.71 9.67
CA MET A 47 12.86 7.71 8.82
C MET A 47 12.50 7.41 7.38
N PHE A 48 13.15 8.10 6.46
CA PHE A 48 12.89 8.01 5.04
C PHE A 48 14.04 7.31 4.33
N PHE A 49 13.75 6.17 3.72
CA PHE A 49 14.76 5.32 3.12
C PHE A 49 14.67 5.38 1.61
N VAL A 50 15.84 5.45 0.97
CA VAL A 50 15.95 5.56 -0.49
C VAL A 50 16.99 4.60 -0.99
N HIS A 51 16.63 3.76 -1.96
CA HIS A 51 17.61 2.94 -2.67
C HIS A 51 18.51 3.81 -3.54
N HIS A 52 19.81 3.51 -3.56
CA HIS A 52 20.77 4.20 -4.44
C HIS A 52 20.36 4.17 -5.93
N HIS A 53 19.70 3.12 -6.40
CA HIS A 53 19.26 3.02 -7.80
C HIS A 53 18.12 3.98 -8.20
N VAL A 54 17.45 4.62 -7.23
CA VAL A 54 16.42 5.63 -7.49
C VAL A 54 17.01 6.82 -8.24
N ASP A 55 18.26 7.20 -7.92
CA ASP A 55 18.85 8.41 -8.49
C ASP A 55 19.35 8.22 -9.93
N GLU A 56 19.81 7.02 -10.28
CA GLU A 56 20.49 6.80 -11.57
C GLU A 56 19.54 6.58 -12.74
N LYS A 57 18.37 5.95 -12.52
CA LYS A 57 17.51 5.42 -13.60
C LYS A 57 16.10 6.00 -13.63
N MET A 58 15.73 6.79 -12.62
CA MET A 58 14.36 7.26 -12.45
C MET A 58 14.24 8.75 -12.81
N PRO A 59 13.28 9.14 -13.68
CA PRO A 59 13.02 10.54 -13.95
C PRO A 59 12.66 11.31 -12.68
N ILE A 60 13.10 12.57 -12.60
CA ILE A 60 12.85 13.46 -11.46
C ILE A 60 11.37 13.49 -11.06
N ARG A 61 10.46 13.59 -12.03
CA ARG A 61 9.03 13.63 -11.74
C ARG A 61 8.51 12.36 -11.07
N VAL A 62 9.05 11.20 -11.45
CA VAL A 62 8.69 9.91 -10.83
C VAL A 62 9.22 9.86 -9.39
N GLN A 63 10.44 10.37 -9.15
CA GLN A 63 11.00 10.46 -7.80
C GLN A 63 10.13 11.37 -6.91
N ASP A 64 9.78 12.57 -7.38
CA ASP A 64 8.94 13.51 -6.64
C ASP A 64 7.55 12.92 -6.33
N PHE A 65 6.99 12.18 -7.29
CA PHE A 65 5.74 11.45 -7.10
C PHE A 65 5.85 10.41 -5.99
N LEU A 66 6.92 9.61 -5.96
CA LEU A 66 7.10 8.59 -4.92
C LEU A 66 7.29 9.20 -3.54
N VAL A 67 8.12 10.23 -3.44
CA VAL A 67 8.36 10.95 -2.19
C VAL A 67 7.06 11.55 -1.67
N ALA A 68 6.31 12.27 -2.52
CA ALA A 68 5.03 12.84 -2.14
C ALA A 68 4.01 11.76 -1.76
N GLN A 69 4.00 10.62 -2.46
CA GLN A 69 3.11 9.51 -2.15
C GLN A 69 3.36 8.99 -0.74
N GLU A 70 4.60 8.73 -0.34
CA GLU A 70 4.94 8.27 1.01
C GLU A 70 4.49 9.28 2.09
N PHE A 71 4.71 10.58 1.86
CA PHE A 71 4.26 11.61 2.79
C PHE A 71 2.73 11.70 2.90
N VAL A 72 2.02 11.68 1.77
CA VAL A 72 0.55 11.67 1.77
C VAL A 72 0.04 10.43 2.49
N GLN A 73 0.63 9.26 2.24
CA GLN A 73 0.23 8.00 2.86
C GLN A 73 0.46 8.00 4.37
N ALA A 74 1.59 8.54 4.82
CA ALA A 74 1.86 8.66 6.24
C ALA A 74 0.93 9.65 6.94
N ASN A 75 0.63 10.79 6.30
CA ASN A 75 -0.36 11.75 6.81
C ASN A 75 -1.76 11.15 6.93
N GLU A 76 -2.14 10.27 6.01
CA GLU A 76 -3.42 9.57 6.07
C GLU A 76 -3.39 8.36 7.03
N GLY A 77 -2.25 8.10 7.66
CA GLY A 77 -2.11 7.10 8.72
C GLY A 77 -2.10 5.66 8.22
N VAL A 78 -1.61 5.39 7.01
CA VAL A 78 -1.54 4.03 6.42
C VAL A 78 -0.96 3.00 7.38
N HIS A 79 0.10 3.34 8.12
CA HIS A 79 0.70 2.41 9.08
C HIS A 79 -0.23 2.05 10.24
N ARG A 80 -1.03 3.01 10.74
CA ARG A 80 -2.04 2.76 11.77
C ARG A 80 -3.17 1.91 11.20
N GLN A 81 -3.59 2.18 9.96
CA GLN A 81 -4.65 1.45 9.27
C GLN A 81 -4.25 0.01 8.98
N ARG A 82 -3.03 -0.25 8.49
CA ARG A 82 -2.53 -1.62 8.23
C ARG A 82 -2.51 -2.45 9.51
N LYS A 83 -2.08 -1.86 10.63
CA LYS A 83 -2.16 -2.51 11.96
C LYS A 83 -3.61 -2.83 12.36
N TRP A 84 -4.56 -1.93 12.09
CA TRP A 84 -5.97 -2.13 12.38
C TRP A 84 -6.59 -3.25 11.53
N VAL A 85 -6.33 -3.27 10.22
CA VAL A 85 -6.83 -4.34 9.33
C VAL A 85 -6.28 -5.69 9.75
N THR A 86 -4.99 -5.79 10.08
CA THR A 86 -4.39 -7.04 10.57
C THR A 86 -5.02 -7.47 11.89
N ARG A 87 -5.11 -6.58 12.89
CA ARG A 87 -5.71 -6.91 14.19
C ARG A 87 -7.20 -7.25 14.09
N GLY A 88 -7.94 -6.51 13.30
CA GLY A 88 -9.36 -6.76 13.02
C GLY A 88 -9.56 -8.13 12.39
N SER A 89 -8.70 -8.52 11.44
CA SER A 89 -8.77 -9.84 10.83
C SER A 89 -8.50 -10.99 11.80
N THR A 90 -7.52 -10.83 12.71
CA THR A 90 -7.26 -11.83 13.75
C THR A 90 -8.46 -11.97 14.68
N ALA A 91 -9.06 -10.84 15.09
CA ALA A 91 -10.24 -10.84 15.96
C ALA A 91 -11.44 -11.52 15.29
N THR A 92 -11.75 -11.19 14.02
CA THR A 92 -12.83 -11.84 13.28
C THR A 92 -12.61 -13.35 13.14
N GLY A 93 -11.37 -13.78 12.87
CA GLY A 93 -11.01 -15.19 12.81
C GLY A 93 -11.25 -15.92 14.14
N LEU A 94 -10.88 -15.32 15.27
CA LEU A 94 -11.11 -15.89 16.61
C LEU A 94 -12.60 -16.00 16.94
N VAL A 95 -13.39 -14.99 16.60
CA VAL A 95 -14.85 -15.00 16.83
C VAL A 95 -15.52 -16.08 16.00
N LEU A 96 -15.20 -16.18 14.70
CA LEU A 96 -15.73 -17.24 13.83
C LEU A 96 -15.31 -18.63 14.31
N GLY A 97 -14.06 -18.78 14.75
CA GLY A 97 -13.56 -20.03 15.32
C GLY A 97 -14.31 -20.43 16.59
N PHE A 98 -14.55 -19.49 17.49
CA PHE A 98 -15.28 -19.72 18.74
C PHE A 98 -16.73 -20.14 18.50
N PHE A 99 -17.48 -19.39 17.69
CA PHE A 99 -18.86 -19.75 17.34
C PHE A 99 -18.92 -21.09 16.60
N GLY A 100 -17.89 -21.39 15.82
CA GLY A 100 -17.81 -22.66 15.13
C GLY A 100 -17.67 -23.85 16.07
N VAL A 101 -16.78 -23.75 17.07
CA VAL A 101 -16.65 -24.79 18.11
C VAL A 101 -17.95 -24.95 18.89
N LEU A 102 -18.63 -23.84 19.21
CA LEU A 102 -19.89 -23.86 19.94
C LEU A 102 -21.00 -24.59 19.16
N ALA A 103 -21.08 -24.37 17.84
CA ALA A 103 -21.99 -25.08 16.94
C ALA A 103 -21.62 -26.57 16.76
N ALA A 104 -20.33 -26.91 16.83
CA ALA A 104 -19.88 -28.31 16.76
C ALA A 104 -20.25 -29.10 18.02
N LEU A 105 -20.22 -28.46 19.19
CA LEU A 105 -20.56 -29.07 20.48
C LEU A 105 -22.06 -29.35 20.62
N THR A 106 -22.93 -28.56 19.97
CA THR A 106 -24.39 -28.79 19.99
C THR A 106 -24.83 -29.90 19.04
N VAL A 107 -24.03 -30.26 18.03
CA VAL A 107 -24.32 -31.32 17.06
C VAL A 107 -23.38 -32.51 17.29
N VAL A 108 -23.64 -33.26 18.37
CA VAL A 108 -22.84 -34.40 18.86
C VAL A 108 -22.57 -35.47 17.78
N HIS A 109 -23.38 -35.55 16.72
CA HIS A 109 -23.28 -36.59 15.68
C HIS A 109 -22.43 -36.26 14.45
N SER A 110 -21.88 -35.05 14.34
CA SER A 110 -21.12 -34.71 13.13
C SER A 110 -19.95 -33.76 13.38
N LEU A 111 -19.28 -33.91 14.52
CA LEU A 111 -18.03 -33.20 14.83
C LEU A 111 -17.01 -33.35 13.68
N VAL A 112 -16.91 -34.54 13.09
CA VAL A 112 -16.01 -34.81 11.95
C VAL A 112 -16.40 -34.00 10.71
N VAL A 113 -17.68 -33.98 10.32
CA VAL A 113 -18.16 -33.18 9.18
C VAL A 113 -17.94 -31.69 9.44
N TYR A 114 -18.19 -31.25 10.68
CA TYR A 114 -17.99 -29.86 11.07
C TYR A 114 -16.51 -29.44 10.96
N LEU A 115 -15.60 -30.25 11.52
CA LEU A 115 -14.17 -29.95 11.51
C LEU A 115 -13.54 -30.09 10.11
N LEU A 116 -13.98 -31.05 9.29
CA LEU A 116 -13.39 -31.31 7.98
C LEU A 116 -14.01 -30.50 6.84
N VAL A 117 -15.26 -30.03 6.98
CA VAL A 117 -15.97 -29.33 5.90
C VAL A 117 -16.33 -27.91 6.31
N CYS A 118 -17.05 -27.74 7.41
CA CYS A 118 -17.56 -26.42 7.81
C CYS A 118 -16.43 -25.47 8.22
N MET A 119 -15.47 -25.93 9.02
CA MET A 119 -14.34 -25.11 9.46
C MET A 119 -13.47 -24.62 8.29
N PRO A 120 -13.00 -25.48 7.37
CA PRO A 120 -12.25 -25.02 6.19
C PRO A 120 -13.06 -24.08 5.31
N LEU A 121 -14.36 -24.34 5.10
CA LEU A 121 -15.23 -23.46 4.31
C LEU A 121 -15.37 -22.08 4.95
N LEU A 122 -15.65 -22.01 6.25
CA LEU A 122 -15.74 -20.76 7.01
C LEU A 122 -14.42 -20.00 6.98
N PHE A 123 -13.29 -20.71 7.11
CA PHE A 123 -11.97 -20.11 6.98
C PHE A 123 -11.75 -19.50 5.59
N VAL A 124 -12.07 -20.23 4.52
CA VAL A 124 -11.96 -19.73 3.14
C VAL A 124 -12.85 -18.51 2.94
N LEU A 125 -14.12 -18.55 3.37
CA LEU A 125 -15.04 -17.41 3.27
C LEU A 125 -14.53 -16.19 4.04
N ALA A 126 -14.00 -16.38 5.25
CA ALA A 126 -13.41 -15.31 6.03
C ALA A 126 -12.20 -14.69 5.32
N ARG A 127 -11.34 -15.51 4.71
CA ARG A 127 -10.17 -15.03 3.94
C ARG A 127 -10.58 -14.30 2.67
N VAL A 128 -11.57 -14.79 1.94
CA VAL A 128 -12.13 -14.11 0.75
C VAL A 128 -12.75 -12.77 1.16
N GLY A 129 -13.55 -12.73 2.22
CA GLY A 129 -14.13 -11.50 2.75
C GLY A 129 -13.07 -10.49 3.17
N GLN A 130 -12.01 -10.93 3.87
CA GLN A 130 -10.88 -10.09 4.24
C GLN A 130 -10.16 -9.52 3.02
N VAL A 131 -9.89 -10.34 2.01
CA VAL A 131 -9.28 -9.90 0.76
C VAL A 131 -10.17 -8.88 0.05
N ALA A 132 -11.48 -9.10 -0.01
CA ALA A 132 -12.41 -8.16 -0.62
C ALA A 132 -12.46 -6.81 0.12
N VAL A 133 -12.52 -6.83 1.46
CA VAL A 133 -12.52 -5.61 2.28
C VAL A 133 -11.21 -4.86 2.13
N SER A 134 -10.06 -5.55 2.20
CA SER A 134 -8.75 -4.92 2.00
C SER A 134 -8.60 -4.36 0.58
N ALA A 135 -9.08 -5.08 -0.44
CA ALA A 135 -9.08 -4.62 -1.83
C ALA A 135 -9.97 -3.39 -2.08
N GLY A 136 -11.16 -3.35 -1.46
CA GLY A 136 -12.03 -2.18 -1.52
C GLY A 136 -11.40 -0.99 -0.81
N TRP A 137 -10.85 -1.22 0.38
CA TRP A 137 -10.17 -0.19 1.17
C TRP A 137 -8.95 0.37 0.47
N SER A 138 -8.03 -0.49 -0.01
CA SER A 138 -6.83 -0.08 -0.73
C SER A 138 -7.16 0.77 -1.95
N ARG A 139 -8.23 0.45 -2.70
CA ARG A 139 -8.67 1.27 -3.83
C ARG A 139 -9.23 2.62 -3.39
N TRP A 140 -10.09 2.64 -2.38
CA TRP A 140 -10.64 3.88 -1.83
C TRP A 140 -9.53 4.80 -1.33
N PHE A 141 -8.60 4.22 -0.57
CA PHE A 141 -7.44 4.90 -0.01
C PHE A 141 -6.56 5.48 -1.11
N MET A 142 -6.13 4.66 -2.07
CA MET A 142 -5.27 5.12 -3.17
C MET A 142 -5.96 6.18 -4.04
N ARG A 143 -7.28 6.11 -4.28
CA ARG A 143 -8.00 7.19 -4.97
C ARG A 143 -7.92 8.52 -4.22
N ARG A 144 -8.04 8.46 -2.89
CA ARG A 144 -7.94 9.63 -2.04
C ARG A 144 -6.52 10.20 -2.06
N SER A 145 -5.50 9.35 -1.95
CA SER A 145 -4.10 9.75 -2.06
C SER A 145 -3.79 10.32 -3.45
N ASP A 146 -4.26 9.70 -4.54
CA ASP A 146 -4.09 10.18 -5.93
C ASP A 146 -4.67 11.57 -6.14
N ARG A 147 -5.82 11.85 -5.53
CA ARG A 147 -6.44 13.17 -5.56
C ARG A 147 -5.53 14.20 -4.88
N ARG A 148 -5.06 13.93 -3.67
CA ARG A 148 -4.12 14.81 -2.95
C ARG A 148 -2.80 14.99 -3.70
N LEU A 149 -2.26 13.92 -4.28
CA LEU A 149 -1.05 13.99 -5.09
C LEU A 149 -1.24 14.87 -6.31
N SER A 150 -2.39 14.79 -6.95
CA SER A 150 -2.72 15.63 -8.11
C SER A 150 -2.91 17.09 -7.72
N GLU A 151 -3.43 17.36 -6.52
CA GLU A 151 -3.52 18.71 -5.95
C GLU A 151 -2.12 19.29 -5.61
N LEU A 152 -1.17 18.45 -5.16
CA LEU A 152 0.17 18.87 -4.72
C LEU A 152 1.20 19.00 -5.85
N LEU A 153 1.20 18.04 -6.79
CA LEU A 153 2.19 17.94 -7.87
C LEU A 153 1.64 18.39 -9.23
N GLY A 154 0.32 18.48 -9.35
CA GLY A 154 -0.36 18.62 -10.63
C GLY A 154 -0.69 17.27 -11.25
N ARG A 155 -1.83 17.22 -11.95
CA ARG A 155 -2.37 15.99 -12.54
C ARG A 155 -1.45 15.40 -13.61
N ASP A 156 -0.80 16.23 -14.41
CA ASP A 156 0.09 15.78 -15.48
C ASP A 156 1.35 15.12 -14.91
N HIS A 157 1.88 15.66 -13.81
CA HIS A 157 3.01 15.07 -13.10
C HIS A 157 2.66 13.68 -12.55
N VAL A 158 1.50 13.54 -11.91
CA VAL A 158 1.02 12.24 -11.41
C VAL A 158 0.79 11.26 -12.56
N ARG A 159 0.20 11.74 -13.67
CA ARG A 159 -0.04 10.92 -14.85
C ARG A 159 1.27 10.39 -15.45
N GLU A 160 2.24 11.24 -15.71
CA GLU A 160 3.54 10.86 -16.25
C GLU A 160 4.25 9.85 -15.36
N ALA A 161 4.18 10.04 -14.03
CA ALA A 161 4.76 9.10 -13.09
C ALA A 161 4.09 7.71 -13.17
N LEU A 162 2.77 7.66 -13.28
CA LEU A 162 2.02 6.41 -13.41
C LEU A 162 2.19 5.75 -14.79
N GLU A 163 2.33 6.53 -15.86
CA GLU A 163 2.67 6.03 -17.20
C GLU A 163 4.05 5.37 -17.19
N TRP A 164 5.04 6.02 -16.56
CA TRP A 164 6.36 5.41 -16.36
C TRP A 164 6.26 4.07 -15.63
N TYR A 165 5.44 3.96 -14.57
CA TYR A 165 5.20 2.68 -13.89
C TYR A 165 4.57 1.61 -14.78
N CYS A 166 3.67 1.99 -15.68
CA CYS A 166 3.07 1.05 -16.63
C CYS A 166 4.12 0.53 -17.62
N ASP A 167 5.03 1.39 -18.07
CA ASP A 167 6.09 1.02 -19.01
C ASP A 167 7.16 0.12 -18.36
N GLN A 168 7.39 0.27 -17.05
CA GLN A 168 8.30 -0.58 -16.29
C GLN A 168 7.72 -1.94 -15.88
N TRP A 169 6.50 -2.30 -16.31
CA TRP A 169 5.82 -3.56 -15.95
C TRP A 169 6.63 -4.85 -16.20
N LEU A 170 7.53 -4.79 -17.18
CA LEU A 170 8.39 -5.91 -17.56
C LEU A 170 9.61 -6.09 -16.64
N ARG A 171 9.91 -5.14 -15.74
CA ARG A 171 11.05 -5.27 -14.83
C ARG A 171 10.78 -6.34 -13.76
N PRO A 172 11.66 -7.35 -13.61
CA PRO A 172 11.51 -8.40 -12.60
C PRO A 172 11.52 -7.83 -11.17
N GLU A 173 12.22 -6.72 -10.95
CA GLU A 173 12.28 -5.98 -9.70
C GLU A 173 10.91 -5.41 -9.27
N MET A 174 10.00 -5.16 -10.21
CA MET A 174 8.65 -4.64 -9.95
C MET A 174 7.57 -5.73 -10.00
N ALA A 175 7.95 -7.01 -10.01
CA ALA A 175 7.03 -8.15 -10.12
C ALA A 175 5.96 -8.18 -9.02
N TRP A 176 6.18 -7.50 -7.89
CA TRP A 176 5.21 -7.35 -6.80
C TRP A 176 3.94 -6.57 -7.18
N THR A 177 3.98 -5.78 -8.27
CA THR A 177 2.82 -5.09 -8.82
C THR A 177 1.94 -5.98 -9.70
N ARG A 178 2.39 -7.20 -10.03
CA ARG A 178 1.71 -8.10 -10.95
C ARG A 178 0.47 -8.75 -10.31
N PRO A 179 -0.67 -8.83 -11.02
CA PRO A 179 -1.83 -9.56 -10.54
C PRO A 179 -1.47 -11.03 -10.41
N GLY A 180 -1.66 -11.58 -9.23
CA GLY A 180 -1.34 -12.95 -8.89
C GLY A 180 -1.78 -13.27 -7.47
N VAL A 181 -1.52 -14.50 -7.02
CA VAL A 181 -1.95 -14.95 -5.68
C VAL A 181 -1.33 -14.07 -4.59
N ARG A 182 -0.04 -13.72 -4.71
CA ARG A 182 0.65 -12.84 -3.74
C ARG A 182 0.06 -11.42 -3.72
N TRP A 183 -0.30 -10.87 -4.87
CA TRP A 183 -1.00 -9.58 -4.98
C TRP A 183 -2.38 -9.62 -4.33
N LEU A 184 -3.14 -10.69 -4.57
CA LEU A 184 -4.46 -10.88 -3.99
C LEU A 184 -4.40 -11.03 -2.47
N LEU A 185 -3.43 -11.81 -1.97
CA LEU A 185 -3.18 -11.98 -0.53
C LEU A 185 -2.69 -10.70 0.17
N ARG A 186 -2.15 -9.73 -0.59
CA ARG A 186 -1.77 -8.39 -0.09
C ARG A 186 -2.92 -7.40 -0.12
N GLY A 187 -4.14 -7.86 -0.41
CA GLY A 187 -5.32 -6.99 -0.51
C GLY A 187 -5.46 -6.33 -1.87
N ALA A 188 -4.91 -6.93 -2.93
CA ALA A 188 -5.14 -6.53 -4.32
C ALA A 188 -5.03 -5.01 -4.55
N PRO A 189 -3.87 -4.38 -4.21
CA PRO A 189 -3.68 -2.95 -4.39
C PRO A 189 -3.90 -2.57 -5.86
N PRO A 190 -4.42 -1.35 -6.14
CA PRO A 190 -4.68 -0.94 -7.50
C PRO A 190 -3.40 -0.87 -8.33
N THR A 191 -3.49 -1.33 -9.57
CA THR A 191 -2.37 -1.24 -10.52
C THR A 191 -2.20 0.20 -11.01
N ALA A 192 -1.02 0.54 -11.54
CA ALA A 192 -0.77 1.85 -12.14
C ALA A 192 -1.79 2.16 -13.27
N SER A 193 -2.09 1.17 -14.12
CA SER A 193 -3.12 1.28 -15.16
C SER A 193 -4.53 1.58 -14.59
N GLU A 194 -4.87 1.01 -13.43
CA GLU A 194 -6.13 1.28 -12.75
C GLU A 194 -6.18 2.72 -12.23
N ARG A 195 -5.08 3.20 -11.64
CA ARG A 195 -4.94 4.59 -11.16
C ARG A 195 -5.02 5.60 -12.31
N LEU A 196 -4.37 5.33 -13.44
CA LEU A 196 -4.48 6.16 -14.66
C LEU A 196 -5.93 6.29 -15.13
N ARG A 197 -6.71 5.20 -15.14
CA ARG A 197 -8.14 5.24 -15.47
C ARG A 197 -8.96 6.05 -14.48
N TRP A 198 -8.57 6.10 -13.20
CA TRP A 198 -9.25 6.95 -12.22
C TRP A 198 -8.96 8.42 -12.45
N LEU A 199 -7.71 8.75 -12.75
CA LEU A 199 -7.30 10.10 -13.10
C LEU A 199 -8.04 10.58 -14.34
N SER A 200 -8.17 9.77 -15.39
CA SER A 200 -8.88 10.18 -16.62
C SER A 200 -10.37 10.46 -16.39
N ARG A 201 -11.02 9.74 -15.47
CA ARG A 201 -12.47 9.84 -15.20
C ARG A 201 -12.87 10.96 -14.26
N ASN A 202 -11.96 11.47 -13.43
CA ASN A 202 -12.25 12.52 -12.46
C ASN A 202 -11.45 13.79 -12.78
N PRO A 203 -11.97 14.69 -13.64
CA PRO A 203 -11.37 16.01 -13.76
C PRO A 203 -11.46 16.71 -12.41
N ILE A 204 -10.32 17.13 -11.86
CA ILE A 204 -10.27 18.04 -10.72
C ILE A 204 -10.93 19.32 -11.20
N ARG A 205 -12.07 19.69 -10.61
CA ARG A 205 -12.66 21.01 -10.84
C ARG A 205 -11.70 22.01 -10.21
N VAL A 206 -10.98 22.72 -11.07
CA VAL A 206 -10.13 23.86 -10.71
C VAL A 206 -11.02 24.99 -10.23
#